data_AF-R7S0I6-F1
#
_entry.id   AF-R7S0I6-F1
#
_cell.length_a   1.000
_cell.length_b   1.000
_cell.length_c   1.000
_cell.angle_alpha   90.00
_cell.angle_beta   90.00
_cell.angle_gamma   90.00
#
_symmetry.space_group_name_H-M   'P 1'
#
loop_
_entity.id
_entity.type
_entity.pdbx_description
1 polymer ?
#
loop_
_entity_poly.entity_id
_entity_poly.type
_entity_poly.pdbx_seq_one_letter_code
_entity_poly.pdbx_strand_id
1 'polypeptide(L)'
;MQPLPTHPPPFEPGERYTQERYEAQQLNSDGFLWPEEERLAHWVLRVNEEAVAWDESEKGRFSADYFDPILIPTVEHIPWVFKNIPIAPGI
;
A
#
# COMPACT_ATOMS: atom_id res chain seq x y z
N MET A 1 2.35 19.90 12.29
CA MET A 1 3.54 19.10 11.92
C MET A 1 4.65 19.44 12.88
N GLN A 2 5.33 18.44 13.44
CA GLN A 2 6.52 18.66 14.25
C GLN A 2 7.68 19.14 13.36
N PRO A 3 8.57 20.01 13.86
CA PRO A 3 9.75 20.44 13.10
C PRO A 3 10.69 19.26 12.86
N LEU A 4 11.40 19.27 11.72
CA LEU A 4 12.40 18.25 11.40
C LEU A 4 13.59 18.35 12.37
N PRO A 5 14.01 17.26 13.02
CA PRO A 5 15.18 17.25 13.86
C PRO A 5 16.45 17.35 12.99
N THR A 6 17.40 18.18 13.42
CA THR A 6 18.74 18.24 12.79
C THR A 6 19.58 17.00 13.11
N HIS A 7 19.31 16.38 14.26
CA HIS A 7 19.93 15.12 14.69
C HIS A 7 18.82 14.12 15.06
N PRO A 8 18.37 13.28 14.12
CA PRO A 8 17.29 12.36 14.39
C PRO A 8 17.71 11.33 15.46
N PRO A 9 16.80 10.99 16.39
CA PRO A 9 17.06 9.97 17.40
C PRO A 9 17.27 8.58 16.77
N PRO A 10 17.84 7.62 17.51
CA PRO A 10 17.86 6.23 17.07
C PRO A 10 16.43 5.70 16.86
N PHE A 11 16.30 4.70 16.00
CA PHE A 11 15.00 4.08 15.73
C PHE A 11 14.44 3.38 16.98
N GLU A 12 13.16 3.64 17.27
CA GLU A 12 12.40 2.95 18.30
C GLU A 12 11.10 2.42 17.69
N PRO A 13 10.79 1.11 17.83
CA PRO A 13 9.58 0.52 17.28
C PRO A 13 8.30 1.23 17.75
N GLY A 14 7.36 1.41 16.82
CA GLY A 14 6.06 1.98 17.08
C GLY A 14 4.94 0.95 17.14
N GLU A 15 3.70 1.47 17.18
CA GLU A 15 2.51 0.63 17.16
C GLU A 15 2.32 -0.02 15.79
N ARG A 16 2.45 0.79 14.72
CA ARG A 16 2.36 0.34 13.33
C ARG A 16 3.72 0.21 12.69
N TYR A 17 4.68 1.06 13.04
CA TYR A 17 6.02 0.96 12.45
C TYR A 17 6.94 0.09 13.31
N THR A 18 6.80 -1.23 13.18
CA THR A 18 7.52 -2.26 13.96
C THR A 18 8.96 -2.48 13.47
N GLN A 19 9.76 -3.19 14.27
CA GLN A 19 11.13 -3.56 13.90
C GLN A 19 11.19 -4.36 12.58
N GLU A 20 10.25 -5.30 12.38
CA GLU A 20 10.18 -6.09 11.15
C GLU A 20 9.91 -5.21 9.92
N ARG A 21 8.97 -4.27 10.04
CA ARG A 21 8.64 -3.31 8.97
C ARG A 21 9.80 -2.34 8.71
N TYR A 22 10.57 -1.99 9.74
CA TYR A 22 11.79 -1.20 9.60
C TYR A 22 12.86 -1.95 8.79
N GLU A 23 13.12 -3.21 9.11
CA GLU A 23 14.13 -4.03 8.40
C GLU A 23 13.72 -4.36 6.97
N ALA A 24 12.41 -4.49 6.71
CA ALA A 24 11.87 -4.66 5.37
C ALA A 24 12.01 -3.40 4.50
N GLN A 25 12.06 -2.22 5.13
CA GLN A 25 12.23 -0.94 4.45
C GLN A 25 13.70 -0.75 4.03
N GLN A 26 14.07 -1.32 2.88
CA GLN A 26 15.38 -1.12 2.25
C GLN A 26 15.50 0.28 1.63
N LEU A 27 15.34 1.35 2.42
CA LEU A 27 15.27 2.74 1.94
C LEU A 27 16.55 3.22 1.24
N ASN A 28 17.68 2.59 1.54
CA ASN A 28 18.99 2.97 1.03
C ASN A 28 19.72 1.80 0.35
N SER A 29 18.99 0.94 -0.38
CA SER A 29 19.58 -0.21 -1.10
C SER A 29 20.73 0.19 -2.03
N ASP A 30 20.63 1.39 -2.61
CA ASP A 30 21.55 1.90 -3.63
C ASP A 30 22.67 2.77 -3.01
N GLY A 31 22.64 3.01 -1.69
CA GLY A 31 23.64 3.82 -0.98
C GLY A 31 23.62 5.31 -1.34
N PHE A 32 22.50 5.82 -1.86
CA PHE A 32 22.33 7.22 -2.24
C PHE A 32 22.28 8.16 -1.02
N LEU A 33 21.65 7.72 0.07
CA LEU A 33 21.44 8.52 1.27
C LEU A 33 22.62 8.39 2.24
N TRP A 34 22.93 9.47 2.95
CA TRP A 34 23.83 9.39 4.11
C TRP A 34 23.16 8.69 5.28
N PRO A 35 23.93 8.09 6.22
CA PRO A 35 23.36 7.42 7.38
C PRO A 35 22.43 8.31 8.21
N GLU A 36 22.73 9.61 8.33
CA GLU A 36 21.85 10.56 9.00
C GLU A 36 20.54 10.83 8.25
N GLU A 37 20.57 10.83 6.92
CA GLU A 37 19.39 11.04 6.07
C GLU A 37 18.48 9.82 6.08
N GLU A 38 19.05 8.62 6.02
CA GLU A 38 18.31 7.36 6.18
C GLU A 38 17.62 7.30 7.54
N ARG A 39 18.34 7.67 8.61
CA ARG A 39 17.77 7.78 9.96
C ARG A 39 16.66 8.83 10.04
N LEU A 40 16.80 9.96 9.34
CA LEU A 40 15.77 10.99 9.27
C LEU A 40 14.51 10.45 8.57
N ALA A 41 14.67 9.72 7.47
CA ALA A 41 13.55 9.11 6.74
C ALA A 41 12.77 8.13 7.62
N HIS A 42 13.47 7.26 8.35
CA HIS A 42 12.83 6.36 9.31
C HIS A 42 12.15 7.09 10.46
N TRP A 43 12.74 8.19 10.95
CA TRP A 43 12.09 9.03 11.96
C TRP A 43 10.78 9.65 11.43
N VAL A 44 10.77 10.15 10.19
CA VAL A 44 9.56 10.69 9.55
C VAL A 44 8.49 9.60 9.42
N LEU A 45 8.84 8.40 9.00
CA LEU A 45 7.90 7.27 8.92
C LEU A 45 7.35 6.91 10.30
N ARG A 46 8.21 6.87 11.33
CA ARG A 46 7.82 6.56 12.70
C ARG A 46 6.84 7.58 13.28
N VAL A 47 7.08 8.88 13.05
CA VAL A 47 6.21 9.96 13.54
C VAL A 47 4.86 9.97 12.83
N ASN A 48 4.82 9.55 11.57
CA ASN A 48 3.61 9.51 10.75
C ASN A 48 3.06 8.08 10.58
N GLU A 49 3.31 7.19 11.54
CA GLU A 49 2.97 5.77 11.38
C GLU A 49 1.47 5.50 11.16
N GLU A 50 0.60 6.37 11.66
CA GLU A 50 -0.86 6.27 11.45
C GLU A 50 -1.32 6.69 10.05
N ALA A 51 -0.50 7.47 9.33
CA ALA A 51 -0.81 7.94 7.99
C ALA A 51 -0.57 6.87 6.92
N VAL A 52 0.17 5.81 7.26
CA VAL A 52 0.47 4.69 6.38
C VAL A 52 -0.28 3.46 6.88
N ALA A 53 -0.86 2.71 5.95
CA ALA A 53 -1.46 1.41 6.23
C ALA A 53 -0.55 0.33 5.65
N TRP A 54 -0.06 -0.56 6.50
CA TRP A 54 0.77 -1.70 6.11
C TRP A 54 -0.04 -2.96 5.81
N ASP A 55 -1.25 -3.05 6.37
CA ASP A 55 -2.22 -4.08 6.06
C ASP A 55 -3.62 -3.48 5.83
N GLU A 56 -4.54 -4.34 5.40
CA GLU A 56 -5.91 -3.91 5.12
C GLU A 56 -6.71 -3.50 6.35
N SER A 57 -6.29 -3.88 7.56
CA SER A 57 -6.96 -3.50 8.80
C SER A 57 -6.58 -2.08 9.23
N GLU A 58 -5.38 -1.62 8.86
CA GLU A 58 -4.88 -0.27 9.13
C GLU A 58 -5.37 0.76 8.10
N LYS A 59 -5.92 0.31 6.95
CA LYS A 59 -6.42 1.20 5.91
C LYS A 59 -7.66 1.94 6.42
N GLY A 60 -7.70 3.26 6.18
CA GLY A 60 -8.88 4.06 6.45
C GLY A 60 -10.09 3.50 5.70
N ARG A 61 -11.14 3.12 6.42
CA ARG A 61 -12.43 2.72 5.84
C ARG A 61 -13.52 3.66 6.33
N PHE A 62 -14.41 4.05 5.43
CA PHE A 62 -15.65 4.73 5.82
C PHE A 62 -16.45 3.81 6.74
N SER A 63 -16.90 4.34 7.89
CA SER A 63 -17.77 3.58 8.78
C SER A 63 -19.11 3.32 8.10
N ALA A 64 -19.59 2.09 8.22
CA ALA A 64 -20.90 1.67 7.73
C ALA A 64 -22.06 2.36 8.46
N ASP A 65 -21.80 2.97 9.63
CA ASP A 65 -22.81 3.75 10.36
C ASP A 65 -23.11 5.09 9.68
N TYR A 66 -22.17 5.60 8.87
CA TYR A 66 -22.26 6.92 8.22
C TYR A 66 -22.42 6.82 6.71
N PHE A 67 -21.95 5.74 6.08
CA PHE A 67 -21.96 5.59 4.62
C PHE A 67 -22.47 4.20 4.22
N ASP A 68 -23.44 4.18 3.31
CA ASP A 68 -23.90 2.95 2.69
C ASP A 68 -22.78 2.31 1.85
N PRO A 69 -22.71 0.97 1.78
CA PRO A 69 -21.76 0.31 0.91
C PRO A 69 -22.00 0.67 -0.55
N ILE A 70 -20.91 0.93 -1.28
CA ILE A 70 -20.98 1.21 -2.72
C ILE A 70 -21.45 -0.06 -3.44
N LEU A 71 -22.60 0.03 -4.10
CA LEU A 71 -23.08 -1.02 -5.00
C LEU A 71 -22.53 -0.76 -6.39
N ILE A 72 -21.62 -1.63 -6.86
CA ILE A 72 -21.14 -1.59 -8.24
C ILE A 72 -22.27 -2.14 -9.13
N PRO A 73 -22.84 -1.36 -10.06
CA PRO A 73 -23.88 -1.86 -10.95
C PRO A 73 -23.29 -2.92 -11.87
N THR A 74 -23.80 -4.14 -11.80
CA THR A 74 -23.40 -5.24 -12.68
C THR A 74 -24.40 -5.37 -13.83
N VAL A 75 -23.91 -5.47 -15.06
CA VAL A 75 -24.70 -5.88 -16.21
C VAL A 75 -24.60 -7.41 -16.33
N GLU A 76 -25.71 -8.07 -16.62
CA GLU A 76 -25.73 -9.52 -16.87
C GLU A 76 -24.76 -9.86 -18.02
N HIS A 77 -23.85 -10.80 -17.78
CA HIS A 77 -22.92 -11.25 -18.80
C HIS A 77 -23.68 -12.05 -19.87
N ILE A 78 -23.74 -11.52 -21.09
CA ILE A 78 -24.22 -12.26 -22.25
C ILE A 78 -23.02 -12.98 -22.86
N PRO A 79 -22.95 -14.33 -22.82
CA PRO A 79 -21.86 -15.05 -23.44
C PRO A 79 -21.83 -14.78 -24.94
N TRP A 80 -20.68 -14.34 -25.44
CA TRP A 80 -20.48 -14.16 -26.87
C TRP A 80 -20.43 -15.53 -27.55
N VAL A 81 -21.53 -15.90 -28.22
CA VAL A 81 -21.56 -17.08 -29.08
C VAL A 81 -21.11 -16.67 -30.48
N PHE A 82 -19.82 -16.87 -30.78
CA PHE A 82 -19.36 -16.80 -32.16
C PHE A 82 -19.87 -18.05 -32.91
N LYS A 83 -20.52 -17.87 -34.06
CA LYS A 83 -20.92 -19.00 -34.90
C LYS A 83 -19.66 -19.77 -35.30
N ASN A 84 -19.65 -21.09 -35.06
CA ASN A 84 -18.57 -21.94 -35.58
C ASN A 84 -18.44 -21.75 -37.09
N ILE A 85 -17.23 -21.45 -37.55
CA ILE A 85 -16.92 -21.43 -38.98
C ILE A 85 -17.06 -22.88 -39.48
N PRO A 86 -17.90 -23.14 -40.50
CA PRO A 86 -18.06 -24.49 -41.02
C PRO A 86 -16.72 -24.98 -41.60
N ILE A 87 -16.31 -26.18 -41.21
CA ILE A 87 -15.16 -26.85 -41.79
C ILE A 87 -15.58 -27.36 -43.17
N ALA A 88 -14.80 -27.03 -44.20
CA ALA A 88 -15.08 -27.52 -45.55
C ALA A 88 -14.99 -29.06 -45.58
N PRO A 89 -15.88 -29.76 -46.30
CA PRO A 89 -15.75 -31.20 -46.51
C PRO A 89 -14.44 -31.51 -47.23
N GLY A 90 -13.69 -32.49 -46.73
CA GLY A 90 -12.47 -32.98 -47.37
C GLY A 90 -12.76 -33.61 -48.74
N ILE A 91 -11.82 -33.45 -49.67
CA ILE A 91 -11.84 -34.08 -51.01
C ILE A 91 -11.63 -35.59 -50.87
#